data_AF-A0A1H2YMA3-F1
#
_entry.id   AF-A0A1H2YMA3-F1
#
_cell.length_a   1.000
_cell.length_b   1.000
_cell.length_c   1.000
_cell.angle_alpha   90.00
_cell.angle_beta   90.00
_cell.angle_gamma   90.00
#
_symmetry.space_group_name_H-M   'P 1'
#
loop_
_entity.id
_entity.type
_entity.pdbx_description
1 polymer ?
#
loop_
_entity_poly.entity_id
_entity_poly.type
_entity_poly.pdbx_seq_one_letter_code
_entity_poly.pdbx_strand_id
1 'polypeptide(L)'
;MFGDEFTIHLTVSEQGAAEFAERHGLAYSHVVLARGHVPSHHVLSITSKGTLKKQQALAGRWVETARAAGLADHRVKIETSADYRHAPRTDEQAWAGSHEPYFEHRVKVRLPRAESIRRLAEVARAGWCSLYRDVREADSEVRFVAQRCYRAGRTTAQARLKKLLTSLHEYEVLDVEERYVAHNSGVGVDRTWPVYHWETARGDFPSSYHPLPAGSGAEQARVFDPSMKHFDSAYLAGEPEFADAEQGARWRAARRAAMEHVLAVVAASPAAKNLVVRGSVTMRAWFGDAAREPGDVDFVVIPPGMPDYDVLDAVVAAVAGNPGPLLAEGVTREEIWTYERVPGQRLVFPFEPGGSVQLDFVFGERLPVPPEPLEVRPGVTMLAATPGLSLAWKLLWLATDMYPQGKDLYDAVLLAEHSTVSLALVIELIESERKALGERGDLFSPGEVLKWDVDWTNFVSGYPSVTGGVDEWKRRLEAALTKAWT
;
A
#
# COMPACT_ATOMS: atom_id res chain seq x y z
N MET A 1 30.44 -29.79 -21.33
CA MET A 1 29.20 -28.98 -21.34
C MET A 1 29.32 -27.98 -20.19
N PHE A 2 29.72 -26.75 -20.47
CA PHE A 2 29.86 -25.71 -19.45
C PHE A 2 28.45 -25.37 -18.94
N GLY A 3 28.19 -25.59 -17.65
CA GLY A 3 26.90 -25.27 -17.04
C GLY A 3 26.72 -23.76 -16.96
N ASP A 4 25.47 -23.30 -17.10
CA ASP A 4 25.12 -21.90 -16.92
C ASP A 4 25.46 -21.48 -15.48
N GLU A 5 25.83 -20.21 -15.30
CA GLU A 5 26.10 -19.62 -13.99
C GLU A 5 24.81 -19.09 -13.38
N PHE A 6 24.57 -19.48 -12.13
CA PHE A 6 23.42 -19.06 -11.35
C PHE A 6 23.86 -18.39 -10.08
N THR A 7 23.04 -17.45 -9.61
CA THR A 7 23.12 -16.88 -8.27
C THR A 7 21.90 -17.36 -7.48
N ILE A 8 22.15 -17.96 -6.32
CA ILE A 8 21.13 -18.35 -5.35
C ILE A 8 21.12 -17.27 -4.27
N HIS A 9 19.96 -16.68 -4.05
CA HIS A 9 19.68 -15.74 -2.96
C HIS A 9 18.81 -16.43 -1.92
N LEU A 10 19.30 -16.52 -0.69
CA LEU A 10 18.58 -17.01 0.46
C LEU A 10 18.26 -15.83 1.38
N THR A 11 16.99 -15.43 1.44
CA THR A 11 16.54 -14.45 2.46
C THR A 11 16.32 -15.18 3.78
N VAL A 12 16.81 -14.60 4.87
CA VAL A 12 16.75 -15.17 6.23
C VAL A 12 16.33 -14.11 7.25
N SER A 13 15.96 -14.55 8.46
CA SER A 13 15.78 -13.69 9.64
C SER A 13 17.07 -12.92 9.98
N GLU A 14 16.92 -11.71 10.52
CA GLU A 14 18.03 -10.79 10.87
C GLU A 14 19.10 -11.42 11.78
N GLN A 15 18.66 -12.04 12.87
CA GLN A 15 19.54 -12.46 13.96
C GLN A 15 20.56 -13.51 13.49
N GLY A 16 21.85 -13.15 13.50
CA GLY A 16 22.94 -14.06 13.15
C GLY A 16 23.27 -14.14 11.65
N ALA A 17 22.55 -13.42 10.78
CA ALA A 17 22.69 -13.58 9.33
C ALA A 17 24.05 -13.10 8.81
N ALA A 18 24.54 -11.97 9.32
CA ALA A 18 25.83 -11.41 8.91
C ALA A 18 27.01 -12.30 9.37
N GLU A 19 27.00 -12.78 10.62
CA GLU A 19 28.04 -13.69 11.12
C GLU A 19 28.00 -15.04 10.40
N PHE A 20 26.81 -15.54 10.06
CA PHE A 20 26.65 -16.76 9.28
C PHE A 20 27.28 -16.60 7.89
N ALA A 21 27.01 -15.49 7.20
CA ALA A 21 27.59 -15.21 5.90
C ALA A 21 29.13 -15.21 5.95
N GLU A 22 29.71 -14.50 6.90
CA GLU A 22 31.16 -14.40 7.07
C GLU A 22 31.78 -15.77 7.34
N ARG A 23 31.22 -16.54 8.28
CA ARG A 23 31.68 -17.88 8.64
C ARG A 23 31.70 -18.84 7.45
N HIS A 24 30.72 -18.71 6.56
CA HIS A 24 30.54 -19.61 5.42
C HIS A 24 31.06 -19.04 4.10
N GLY A 25 31.71 -17.86 4.11
CA GLY A 25 32.25 -17.22 2.91
C GLY A 25 31.19 -16.83 1.88
N LEU A 26 29.98 -16.51 2.34
CA LEU A 26 28.86 -16.10 1.48
C LEU A 26 28.82 -14.58 1.34
N ALA A 27 28.40 -14.10 0.16
CA ALA A 27 28.08 -12.69 0.01
C ALA A 27 26.81 -12.36 0.79
N TYR A 28 26.77 -11.18 1.42
CA TYR A 28 25.66 -10.74 2.25
C TYR A 28 25.25 -9.31 1.91
N SER A 29 23.95 -9.11 1.71
CA SER A 29 23.33 -7.79 1.58
C SER A 29 22.22 -7.60 2.61
N HIS A 30 22.04 -6.36 3.03
CA HIS A 30 20.92 -5.96 3.88
C HIS A 30 20.04 -5.01 3.07
N VAL A 31 19.06 -5.58 2.40
CA VAL A 31 18.15 -4.85 1.51
C VAL A 31 17.00 -4.30 2.34
N VAL A 32 16.87 -2.98 2.37
CA VAL A 32 15.73 -2.30 2.97
C VAL A 32 14.89 -1.70 1.86
N LEU A 33 13.71 -2.27 1.66
CA LEU A 33 12.69 -1.75 0.76
C LEU A 33 12.18 -0.42 1.31
N ALA A 34 11.84 0.50 0.41
CA ALA A 34 11.14 1.71 0.80
C ALA A 34 9.76 1.37 1.43
N ARG A 35 9.15 0.25 1.02
CA ARG A 35 7.78 -0.19 1.39
C ARG A 35 7.63 -1.71 1.31
N GLY A 36 6.63 -2.30 1.99
CA GLY A 36 6.29 -3.73 1.96
C GLY A 36 6.05 -4.35 3.35
N HIS A 37 5.36 -5.49 3.44
CA HIS A 37 5.03 -6.14 4.75
C HIS A 37 6.27 -6.55 5.56
N VAL A 38 7.38 -6.88 4.90
CA VAL A 38 8.69 -7.15 5.51
C VAL A 38 9.70 -6.25 4.77
N PRO A 39 9.93 -5.01 5.23
CA PRO A 39 10.78 -4.08 4.48
C PRO A 39 12.27 -4.39 4.62
N SER A 40 12.67 -5.14 5.65
CA SER A 40 14.08 -5.49 5.93
C SER A 40 14.38 -6.92 5.51
N HIS A 41 15.23 -7.10 4.50
CA HIS A 41 15.61 -8.38 3.95
C HIS A 41 17.11 -8.63 4.15
N HIS A 42 17.45 -9.75 4.79
CA HIS A 42 18.83 -10.19 4.98
C HIS A 42 19.12 -11.30 3.98
N VAL A 43 19.94 -11.02 2.96
CA VAL A 43 20.11 -11.89 1.80
C VAL A 43 21.51 -12.46 1.74
N LEU A 44 21.58 -13.80 1.70
CA LEU A 44 22.81 -14.57 1.52
C LEU A 44 22.90 -15.01 0.04
N SER A 45 24.01 -14.69 -0.62
CA SER A 45 24.19 -14.94 -2.05
C SER A 45 25.27 -15.97 -2.32
N ILE A 46 24.93 -16.98 -3.14
CA ILE A 46 25.81 -18.07 -3.55
C ILE A 46 25.86 -18.13 -5.07
N THR A 47 27.05 -17.98 -5.66
CA THR A 47 27.24 -18.15 -7.11
C THR A 47 27.76 -19.56 -7.42
N SER A 48 27.12 -20.25 -8.37
CA SER A 48 27.52 -21.60 -8.77
C SER A 48 27.14 -21.91 -10.21
N LYS A 49 27.89 -22.82 -10.86
CA LYS A 49 27.63 -23.27 -12.23
C LYS A 49 26.96 -24.64 -12.23
N GLY A 50 26.00 -24.85 -13.13
CA GLY A 50 25.33 -26.16 -13.23
C GLY A 50 24.00 -26.13 -13.97
N THR A 51 23.12 -27.06 -13.62
CA THR A 51 21.73 -27.08 -14.08
C THR A 51 20.81 -26.51 -13.02
N LEU A 52 19.65 -25.97 -13.41
CA LEU A 52 18.67 -25.44 -12.45
C LEU A 52 18.33 -26.46 -11.34
N LYS A 53 18.15 -27.73 -11.70
CA LYS A 53 17.91 -28.82 -10.73
C LYS A 53 19.05 -28.97 -9.70
N LYS A 54 20.31 -28.81 -10.12
CA LYS A 54 21.46 -28.84 -9.20
C LYS A 54 21.47 -27.61 -8.29
N GLN A 55 21.07 -26.46 -8.80
CA GLN A 55 20.98 -25.23 -8.00
C GLN A 55 19.84 -25.29 -6.97
N GLN A 56 18.69 -25.85 -7.33
CA GLN A 56 17.60 -26.11 -6.38
C GLN A 56 18.05 -27.06 -5.26
N ALA A 57 18.76 -28.13 -5.60
CA ALA A 57 19.32 -29.04 -4.60
C ALA A 57 20.39 -28.38 -3.72
N LEU A 58 21.21 -27.48 -4.29
CA LEU A 58 22.20 -26.71 -3.54
C LEU A 58 21.52 -25.71 -2.59
N ALA A 59 20.49 -25.02 -3.06
CA ALA A 59 19.70 -24.11 -2.24
C ALA A 59 19.05 -24.84 -1.06
N GLY A 60 18.50 -26.04 -1.28
CA GLY A 60 17.94 -26.87 -0.21
C GLY A 60 18.95 -27.19 0.90
N ARG A 61 20.19 -27.54 0.54
CA ARG A 61 21.25 -27.78 1.53
C ARG A 61 21.63 -26.52 2.32
N TRP A 62 21.66 -25.37 1.66
CA TRP A 62 21.91 -24.09 2.34
C TRP A 62 20.77 -23.70 3.28
N VAL A 63 19.51 -23.93 2.88
CA VAL A 63 18.35 -23.74 3.77
C VAL A 63 18.48 -24.60 5.02
N GLU A 64 18.81 -25.89 4.87
CA GLU A 64 19.03 -26.80 6.00
C GLU A 64 20.17 -26.34 6.91
N THR A 65 21.27 -25.84 6.32
CA THR A 65 22.44 -25.36 7.06
C THR A 65 22.13 -24.07 7.83
N ALA A 66 21.42 -23.12 7.20
CA ALA A 66 20.95 -21.89 7.82
C ALA A 66 19.99 -22.19 8.97
N ARG A 67 19.04 -23.11 8.77
CA ARG A 67 18.10 -23.55 9.80
C ARG A 67 18.80 -24.18 10.99
N ALA A 68 19.79 -25.05 10.76
CA ALA A 68 20.58 -25.64 11.83
C ALA A 68 21.38 -24.60 12.64
N ALA A 69 21.69 -23.45 12.04
CA ALA A 69 22.31 -22.31 12.70
C ALA A 69 21.30 -21.37 13.40
N GLY A 70 20.01 -21.68 13.38
CA GLY A 70 18.97 -20.90 14.04
C GLY A 70 18.38 -19.75 13.20
N LEU A 71 18.73 -19.64 11.92
CA LEU A 71 18.11 -18.70 11.00
C LEU A 71 16.71 -19.22 10.57
N ALA A 72 15.72 -18.33 10.50
CA ALA A 72 14.34 -18.65 10.10
C ALA A 72 13.92 -17.89 8.81
N ASP A 73 12.65 -18.00 8.42
CA ASP A 73 11.99 -17.23 7.35
C ASP A 73 12.64 -17.31 5.95
N HIS A 74 12.92 -18.54 5.53
CA HIS A 74 13.67 -18.79 4.31
C HIS A 74 12.88 -18.56 3.03
N ARG A 75 13.38 -17.63 2.21
CA ARG A 75 12.98 -17.48 0.80
C ARG A 75 14.17 -17.82 -0.09
N VAL A 76 13.97 -18.68 -1.09
CA VAL A 76 15.01 -18.99 -2.10
C VAL A 76 14.63 -18.37 -3.43
N LYS A 77 15.49 -17.50 -3.97
CA LYS A 77 15.45 -17.01 -5.36
C LYS A 77 16.67 -17.53 -6.10
N ILE A 78 16.48 -18.16 -7.25
CA ILE A 78 17.57 -18.62 -8.14
C ILE A 78 17.47 -17.85 -9.44
N GLU A 79 18.50 -17.07 -9.74
CA GLU A 79 18.57 -16.24 -10.93
C GLU A 79 19.80 -16.57 -11.78
N THR A 80 19.71 -16.22 -13.04
CA THR A 80 20.75 -16.42 -14.06
C THR A 80 20.72 -15.24 -15.03
N SER A 81 21.62 -15.23 -16.01
CA SER A 81 21.58 -14.27 -17.12
C SER A 81 20.21 -14.27 -17.81
N ALA A 82 19.75 -13.08 -18.24
CA ALA A 82 18.57 -12.94 -19.10
C ALA A 82 18.71 -13.66 -20.47
N ASP A 83 19.95 -14.01 -20.87
CA ASP A 83 20.26 -14.85 -22.03
C ASP A 83 20.09 -16.36 -21.78
N TYR A 84 19.63 -16.76 -20.60
CA TYR A 84 19.47 -18.17 -20.26
C TYR A 84 18.66 -18.89 -21.33
N ARG A 85 19.21 -19.99 -21.88
CA ARG A 85 18.65 -20.67 -23.06
C ARG A 85 17.21 -21.18 -22.87
N HIS A 86 16.76 -21.33 -21.62
CA HIS A 86 15.41 -21.76 -21.29
C HIS A 86 14.50 -20.59 -20.83
N ALA A 87 14.99 -19.36 -20.86
CA ALA A 87 14.16 -18.18 -20.64
C ALA A 87 13.25 -17.94 -21.86
N PRO A 88 11.98 -17.54 -21.66
CA PRO A 88 11.06 -17.30 -22.75
C PRO A 88 11.48 -16.08 -23.56
N ARG A 89 11.47 -16.20 -24.89
CA ARG A 89 11.77 -15.08 -25.80
C ARG A 89 10.55 -14.20 -26.04
N THR A 90 9.36 -14.82 -26.15
CA THR A 90 8.08 -14.12 -26.40
C THR A 90 7.12 -14.28 -25.23
N ASP A 91 6.10 -13.42 -25.17
CA ASP A 91 5.09 -13.47 -24.12
C ASP A 91 4.32 -14.79 -24.19
N GLU A 92 3.98 -15.30 -25.38
CA GLU A 92 3.29 -16.58 -25.54
C GLU A 92 4.06 -17.75 -24.91
N GLN A 93 5.40 -17.75 -25.04
CA GLN A 93 6.25 -18.75 -24.40
C GLN A 93 6.25 -18.61 -22.88
N ALA A 94 6.24 -17.38 -22.37
CA ALA A 94 6.16 -17.12 -20.94
C ALA A 94 4.80 -17.58 -20.38
N TRP A 95 3.72 -17.39 -21.14
CA TRP A 95 2.35 -17.80 -20.81
C TRP A 95 2.13 -19.31 -20.83
N ALA A 96 2.80 -20.04 -21.71
CA ALA A 96 2.74 -21.50 -21.77
C ALA A 96 3.49 -22.19 -20.61
N GLY A 97 4.32 -21.44 -19.88
CA GLY A 97 5.12 -21.93 -18.75
C GLY A 97 4.42 -21.86 -17.39
N SER A 98 5.14 -22.22 -16.34
CA SER A 98 4.71 -21.93 -14.96
C SER A 98 4.72 -20.41 -14.72
N HIS A 99 3.89 -19.95 -13.80
CA HIS A 99 3.74 -18.51 -13.50
C HIS A 99 4.84 -17.97 -12.57
N GLU A 100 5.73 -18.84 -12.09
CA GLU A 100 6.76 -18.54 -11.10
C GLU A 100 8.00 -17.82 -11.69
N PRO A 101 8.54 -18.19 -12.87
CA PRO A 101 9.70 -17.53 -13.45
C PRO A 101 9.37 -16.18 -14.06
N TYR A 102 10.33 -15.25 -14.01
CA TYR A 102 10.16 -13.89 -14.52
C TYR A 102 11.51 -13.25 -14.88
N PHE A 103 11.48 -12.17 -15.69
CA PHE A 103 12.65 -11.31 -15.86
C PHE A 103 12.69 -10.25 -14.77
N GLU A 104 13.86 -10.00 -14.20
CA GLU A 104 14.09 -8.97 -13.19
C GLU A 104 15.16 -8.01 -13.70
N HIS A 105 14.85 -6.71 -13.70
CA HIS A 105 15.84 -5.66 -13.92
C HIS A 105 16.17 -5.00 -12.59
N ARG A 106 17.43 -4.68 -12.36
CA ARG A 106 17.88 -3.89 -11.20
C ARG A 106 18.72 -2.72 -11.71
N VAL A 107 18.19 -1.52 -11.56
CA VAL A 107 18.86 -0.27 -11.94
C VAL A 107 19.38 0.40 -10.67
N LYS A 108 20.70 0.51 -10.54
CA LYS A 108 21.36 1.24 -9.46
C LYS A 108 21.46 2.70 -9.87
N VAL A 109 20.91 3.62 -9.08
CA VAL A 109 20.94 5.06 -9.33
C VAL A 109 21.50 5.83 -8.14
N ARG A 110 22.13 6.98 -8.40
CA ARG A 110 22.49 7.95 -7.37
C ARG A 110 21.49 9.09 -7.37
N LEU A 111 20.99 9.46 -6.19
CA LEU A 111 20.14 10.63 -6.01
C LEU A 111 20.99 11.90 -6.22
N PRO A 112 20.51 12.88 -7.02
CA PRO A 112 21.21 14.15 -7.17
C PRO A 112 21.18 14.98 -5.88
N ARG A 113 20.11 14.84 -5.08
CA ARG A 113 19.94 15.40 -3.74
C ARG A 113 19.02 14.48 -2.91
N ALA A 114 19.17 14.48 -1.59
CA ALA A 114 18.39 13.61 -0.70
C ALA A 114 16.87 13.77 -0.88
N GLU A 115 16.39 15.01 -1.07
CA GLU A 115 14.98 15.33 -1.31
C GLU A 115 14.41 14.78 -2.63
N SER A 116 15.27 14.31 -3.55
CA SER A 116 14.82 13.75 -4.85
C SER A 116 14.21 12.36 -4.72
N ILE A 117 14.29 11.75 -3.55
CA ILE A 117 13.76 10.42 -3.26
C ILE A 117 12.25 10.28 -3.48
N ARG A 118 11.47 11.32 -3.17
CA ARG A 118 10.01 11.34 -3.45
C ARG A 118 9.74 11.19 -4.93
N ARG A 119 10.46 11.96 -5.76
CA ARG A 119 10.35 11.90 -7.22
C ARG A 119 10.85 10.57 -7.79
N LEU A 120 11.89 9.98 -7.19
CA LEU A 120 12.35 8.66 -7.61
C LEU A 120 11.30 7.59 -7.27
N ALA A 121 10.63 7.72 -6.13
CA ALA A 121 9.51 6.85 -5.78
C ALA A 121 8.35 6.99 -6.77
N GLU A 122 8.05 8.19 -7.28
CA GLU A 122 7.07 8.39 -8.37
C GLU A 122 7.46 7.63 -9.63
N VAL A 123 8.71 7.78 -10.08
CA VAL A 123 9.23 7.11 -11.27
C VAL A 123 9.18 5.59 -11.09
N ALA A 124 9.61 5.08 -9.94
CA ALA A 124 9.56 3.66 -9.63
C ALA A 124 8.12 3.14 -9.68
N ARG A 125 7.15 3.84 -9.07
CA ARG A 125 5.73 3.47 -9.11
C ARG A 125 5.17 3.47 -10.54
N ALA A 126 5.38 4.55 -11.30
CA ALA A 126 4.91 4.66 -12.69
C ALA A 126 5.56 3.61 -13.60
N GLY A 127 6.77 3.15 -13.27
CA GLY A 127 7.49 2.07 -13.93
C GLY A 127 7.20 0.67 -13.39
N TRP A 128 6.32 0.56 -12.39
CA TRP A 128 5.91 -0.70 -11.75
C TRP A 128 7.11 -1.42 -11.13
N CYS A 129 7.95 -0.62 -10.47
CA CYS A 129 9.20 -1.00 -9.88
C CYS A 129 9.17 -0.85 -8.36
N SER A 130 9.96 -1.67 -7.68
CA SER A 130 10.24 -1.53 -6.26
C SER A 130 11.47 -0.68 -6.05
N LEU A 131 11.41 0.21 -5.06
CA LEU A 131 12.52 1.04 -4.64
C LEU A 131 13.11 0.47 -3.35
N TYR A 132 14.43 0.30 -3.30
CA TYR A 132 15.13 -0.16 -2.11
C TYR A 132 16.52 0.45 -1.98
N ARG A 133 17.12 0.27 -0.80
CA ARG A 133 18.53 0.56 -0.53
C ARG A 133 19.22 -0.69 0.02
N ASP A 134 20.49 -0.87 -0.28
CA ASP A 134 21.34 -1.78 0.48
C ASP A 134 21.97 -0.98 1.62
N VAL A 135 21.72 -1.36 2.86
CA VAL A 135 22.25 -0.67 4.06
C VAL A 135 23.77 -0.75 4.11
N ARG A 136 24.37 -1.72 3.41
CA ARG A 136 25.83 -1.87 3.33
C ARG A 136 26.47 -1.02 2.24
N GLU A 137 25.68 -0.36 1.40
CA GLU A 137 26.20 0.59 0.43
C GLU A 137 26.79 1.80 1.17
N ALA A 138 28.04 2.14 0.87
CA ALA A 138 28.75 3.23 1.56
C ALA A 138 28.15 4.61 1.24
N ASP A 139 27.61 4.76 0.03
CA ASP A 139 26.96 5.99 -0.43
C ASP A 139 25.46 5.95 -0.07
N SER A 140 25.07 6.76 0.92
CA SER A 140 23.68 6.83 1.39
C SER A 140 22.71 7.39 0.36
N GLU A 141 23.20 7.98 -0.73
CA GLU A 141 22.39 8.54 -1.81
C GLU A 141 22.14 7.53 -2.94
N VAL A 142 22.68 6.32 -2.83
CA VAL A 142 22.42 5.25 -3.78
C VAL A 142 21.08 4.58 -3.49
N ARG A 143 20.31 4.35 -4.55
CA ARG A 143 19.05 3.60 -4.53
C ARG A 143 19.05 2.57 -5.64
N PHE A 144 18.22 1.56 -5.48
CA PHE A 144 17.99 0.53 -6.47
C PHE A 144 16.52 0.54 -6.87
N VAL A 145 16.28 0.55 -8.18
CA VAL A 145 14.96 0.45 -8.79
C VAL A 145 14.87 -0.92 -9.46
N ALA A 146 14.00 -1.78 -8.94
CA ALA A 146 13.86 -3.14 -9.41
C ALA A 146 12.51 -3.38 -10.09
N GLN A 147 12.56 -3.86 -11.33
CA GLN A 147 11.40 -4.12 -12.16
C GLN A 147 11.24 -5.62 -12.38
N ARG A 148 10.08 -6.18 -12.02
CA ARG A 148 9.77 -7.59 -12.26
C ARG A 148 8.78 -7.74 -13.41
N CYS A 149 9.13 -8.56 -14.39
CA CYS A 149 8.35 -8.76 -15.59
C CYS A 149 7.82 -10.21 -15.63
N TYR A 150 6.74 -10.46 -14.90
CA TYR A 150 6.02 -11.74 -14.92
C TYR A 150 5.31 -11.94 -16.26
N ARG A 151 5.24 -13.20 -16.73
CA ARG A 151 4.63 -13.61 -18.01
C ARG A 151 5.04 -12.77 -19.22
N ALA A 152 6.24 -12.20 -19.17
CA ALA A 152 6.83 -11.45 -20.26
C ALA A 152 7.96 -12.29 -20.87
N GLY A 153 7.99 -12.36 -22.20
CA GLY A 153 9.16 -12.78 -22.93
C GLY A 153 10.25 -11.72 -22.84
N ARG A 154 11.48 -12.12 -23.18
CA ARG A 154 12.64 -11.24 -23.17
C ARG A 154 12.43 -9.96 -23.97
N THR A 155 11.79 -10.03 -25.13
CA THR A 155 11.54 -8.85 -25.97
C THR A 155 10.72 -7.79 -25.23
N THR A 156 9.64 -8.21 -24.56
CA THR A 156 8.79 -7.33 -23.76
C THR A 156 9.52 -6.81 -22.52
N ALA A 157 10.28 -7.67 -21.82
CA ALA A 157 11.09 -7.27 -20.68
C ALA A 157 12.10 -6.16 -21.04
N GLN A 158 12.84 -6.32 -22.14
CA GLN A 158 13.80 -5.32 -22.62
C GLN A 158 13.15 -3.99 -23.01
N ALA A 159 11.97 -4.04 -23.64
CA ALA A 159 11.20 -2.83 -23.94
C ALA A 159 10.79 -2.09 -22.66
N ARG A 160 10.38 -2.81 -21.61
CA ARG A 160 10.04 -2.24 -20.30
C ARG A 160 11.26 -1.63 -19.60
N LEU A 161 12.42 -2.29 -19.66
CA LEU A 161 13.67 -1.73 -19.15
C LEU A 161 14.03 -0.42 -19.85
N LYS A 162 13.93 -0.38 -21.19
CA LYS A 162 14.20 0.84 -21.96
C LYS A 162 13.28 2.00 -21.56
N LYS A 163 11.99 1.71 -21.33
CA LYS A 163 11.02 2.70 -20.82
C LYS A 163 11.44 3.20 -19.42
N LEU A 164 11.80 2.29 -18.52
CA LEU A 164 12.28 2.63 -17.17
C LEU A 164 13.51 3.54 -17.20
N LEU A 165 14.53 3.18 -17.99
CA LEU A 165 15.76 3.99 -18.13
C LEU A 165 15.46 5.39 -18.68
N THR A 166 14.47 5.51 -19.56
CA THR A 166 14.02 6.81 -20.07
C THR A 166 13.37 7.64 -18.95
N SER A 167 12.56 7.01 -18.09
CA SER A 167 11.95 7.68 -16.93
C SER A 167 12.96 8.06 -15.85
N LEU A 168 14.14 7.43 -15.81
CA LEU A 168 15.23 7.70 -14.86
C LEU A 168 16.27 8.72 -15.36
N HIS A 169 16.02 9.44 -16.46
CA HIS A 169 16.98 10.35 -17.09
C HIS A 169 17.54 11.47 -16.21
N GLU A 170 16.88 11.79 -15.09
CA GLU A 170 17.32 12.82 -14.14
C GLU A 170 18.23 12.28 -13.03
N TYR A 171 18.43 10.97 -12.98
CA TYR A 171 19.29 10.29 -12.01
C TYR A 171 20.54 9.76 -12.71
N GLU A 172 21.66 9.79 -12.00
CA GLU A 172 22.87 9.14 -12.48
C GLU A 172 22.70 7.62 -12.35
N VAL A 173 22.58 6.92 -13.47
CA VAL A 173 22.51 5.45 -13.50
C VAL A 173 23.92 4.89 -13.35
N LEU A 174 24.16 4.21 -12.23
CA LEU A 174 25.46 3.64 -11.87
C LEU A 174 25.66 2.23 -12.43
N ASP A 175 24.57 1.44 -12.47
CA ASP A 175 24.62 0.06 -12.94
C ASP A 175 23.22 -0.41 -13.38
N VAL A 176 23.19 -1.37 -14.31
CA VAL A 176 21.96 -2.01 -14.81
C VAL A 176 22.19 -3.51 -14.93
N GLU A 177 21.47 -4.29 -14.12
CA GLU A 177 21.45 -5.74 -14.23
C GLU A 177 20.16 -6.25 -14.86
N GLU A 178 20.28 -7.17 -15.81
CA GLU A 178 19.18 -7.95 -16.39
C GLU A 178 19.33 -9.42 -16.00
N ARG A 179 18.36 -9.95 -15.25
CA ARG A 179 18.36 -11.35 -14.81
C ARG A 179 17.10 -12.07 -15.21
N TYR A 180 17.22 -13.38 -15.39
CA TYR A 180 16.08 -14.28 -15.44
C TYR A 180 16.00 -15.06 -14.12
N VAL A 181 14.91 -14.90 -13.40
CA VAL A 181 14.62 -15.62 -12.15
C VAL A 181 13.97 -16.93 -12.53
N ALA A 182 14.72 -18.02 -12.39
CA ALA A 182 14.31 -19.35 -12.81
C ALA A 182 13.57 -20.14 -11.72
N HIS A 183 13.69 -19.70 -10.46
CA HIS A 183 12.97 -20.27 -9.32
C HIS A 183 12.83 -19.22 -8.22
N ASN A 184 11.68 -19.18 -7.56
CA ASN A 184 11.38 -18.29 -6.47
C ASN A 184 10.37 -18.95 -5.51
N SER A 185 10.87 -19.46 -4.38
CA SER A 185 10.05 -20.04 -3.32
C SER A 185 9.70 -19.00 -2.25
N GLY A 186 8.76 -19.32 -1.36
CA GLY A 186 8.47 -18.45 -0.20
C GLY A 186 7.82 -17.13 -0.61
N VAL A 187 6.89 -17.17 -1.58
CA VAL A 187 6.22 -15.99 -2.14
C VAL A 187 5.57 -15.09 -1.09
N GLY A 188 5.25 -15.60 0.12
CA GLY A 188 4.80 -14.78 1.25
C GLY A 188 5.80 -13.72 1.73
N VAL A 189 7.10 -14.02 1.69
CA VAL A 189 8.20 -13.05 1.95
C VAL A 189 8.39 -12.12 0.76
N ASP A 190 7.84 -12.48 -0.41
CA ASP A 190 7.93 -11.73 -1.66
C ASP A 190 6.68 -10.93 -2.00
N ARG A 191 5.55 -11.20 -1.33
CA ARG A 191 4.33 -10.37 -1.28
C ARG A 191 4.59 -8.97 -0.74
N THR A 192 5.80 -8.75 -0.23
CA THR A 192 6.33 -7.46 0.25
C THR A 192 6.80 -6.57 -0.89
N TRP A 193 7.08 -7.15 -2.05
CA TRP A 193 7.32 -6.45 -3.29
C TRP A 193 5.95 -6.30 -3.97
N PRO A 194 5.60 -5.14 -4.55
CA PRO A 194 4.41 -5.07 -5.39
C PRO A 194 4.58 -6.06 -6.55
N VAL A 195 3.92 -7.21 -6.44
CA VAL A 195 3.82 -8.20 -7.50
C VAL A 195 2.73 -7.68 -8.41
N TYR A 196 3.11 -6.77 -9.31
CA TYR A 196 2.17 -6.24 -10.27
C TYR A 196 1.74 -7.35 -11.24
N HIS A 197 0.62 -7.99 -10.91
CA HIS A 197 -0.11 -8.86 -11.82
C HIS A 197 -0.78 -7.97 -12.86
N TRP A 198 -0.11 -7.77 -13.99
CA TRP A 198 -0.67 -7.06 -15.15
C TRP A 198 -2.00 -7.65 -15.69
N GLU A 199 -2.41 -8.80 -15.17
CA GLU A 199 -3.69 -9.44 -15.46
C GLU A 199 -4.92 -8.63 -15.04
N THR A 200 -4.84 -7.78 -14.01
CA THR A 200 -6.00 -6.97 -13.57
C THR A 200 -6.17 -5.66 -14.34
N ALA A 201 -5.13 -5.18 -15.04
CA ALA A 201 -5.20 -3.98 -15.87
C ALA A 201 -5.73 -4.26 -17.29
N ARG A 202 -6.79 -5.08 -17.41
CA ARG A 202 -7.61 -5.11 -18.64
C ARG A 202 -8.74 -4.09 -18.51
N GLY A 203 -8.35 -2.83 -18.60
CA GLY A 203 -9.23 -1.65 -18.62
C GLY A 203 -8.41 -0.40 -18.33
N ASP A 204 -8.79 0.75 -18.89
CA ASP A 204 -8.17 2.04 -18.53
C ASP A 204 -8.35 2.36 -17.03
N PHE A 205 -9.31 1.71 -16.35
CA PHE A 205 -9.76 1.96 -14.97
C PHE A 205 -9.58 0.74 -14.05
N PRO A 206 -9.47 0.94 -12.72
CA PRO A 206 -9.47 -0.13 -11.73
C PRO A 206 -10.74 -0.99 -11.74
N SER A 207 -10.65 -2.24 -11.30
CA SER A 207 -11.82 -3.14 -11.20
C SER A 207 -12.84 -2.68 -10.14
N SER A 208 -12.38 -1.85 -9.19
CA SER A 208 -13.17 -1.18 -8.17
C SER A 208 -13.89 0.09 -8.67
N TYR A 209 -13.68 0.51 -9.92
CA TYR A 209 -14.35 1.68 -10.49
C TYR A 209 -15.79 1.32 -10.93
N HIS A 210 -16.76 1.57 -10.03
CA HIS A 210 -18.19 1.30 -10.24
C HIS A 210 -19.02 2.60 -10.29
N PRO A 211 -19.00 3.35 -11.40
CA PRO A 211 -19.89 4.50 -11.55
C PRO A 211 -21.35 4.04 -11.71
N LEU A 212 -22.29 4.92 -11.42
CA LEU A 212 -23.70 4.71 -11.69
C LEU A 212 -23.92 4.47 -13.19
N PRO A 213 -24.86 3.58 -13.56
CA PRO A 213 -25.18 3.35 -14.96
C PRO A 213 -25.58 4.63 -15.69
N ALA A 214 -25.23 4.71 -16.98
CA ALA A 214 -25.69 5.78 -17.84
C ALA A 214 -27.24 5.81 -17.87
N GLY A 215 -27.83 7.01 -17.75
CA GLY A 215 -29.28 7.16 -17.68
C GLY A 215 -29.87 7.04 -16.28
N SER A 216 -29.05 6.93 -15.23
CA SER A 216 -29.47 6.96 -13.83
C SER A 216 -30.02 8.32 -13.36
N GLY A 217 -29.94 9.38 -14.18
CA GLY A 217 -30.33 10.74 -13.80
C GLY A 217 -29.30 11.43 -12.88
N ALA A 218 -28.12 10.83 -12.74
CA ALA A 218 -27.01 11.35 -11.97
C ALA A 218 -25.77 11.60 -12.83
N GLU A 219 -25.05 12.67 -12.53
CA GLU A 219 -23.69 12.89 -13.00
C GLU A 219 -22.70 12.48 -11.90
N GLN A 220 -21.62 11.81 -12.28
CA GLN A 220 -20.55 11.42 -11.35
C GLN A 220 -19.20 11.84 -11.91
N ALA A 221 -18.49 12.66 -11.12
CA ALA A 221 -17.11 13.02 -11.41
C ALA A 221 -16.19 11.82 -11.23
N ARG A 222 -15.10 11.80 -11.99
CA ARG A 222 -13.96 10.90 -11.74
C ARG A 222 -13.10 11.54 -10.66
N VAL A 223 -13.07 10.94 -9.47
CA VAL A 223 -12.31 11.47 -8.33
C VAL A 223 -10.97 10.76 -8.26
N PHE A 224 -9.88 11.50 -8.30
CA PHE A 224 -8.54 10.93 -8.20
C PHE A 224 -8.35 10.26 -6.82
N ASP A 225 -7.94 8.99 -6.82
CA ASP A 225 -7.61 8.24 -5.60
C ASP A 225 -6.11 7.91 -5.58
N PRO A 226 -5.33 8.55 -4.68
CA PRO A 226 -3.91 8.27 -4.53
C PRO A 226 -3.58 6.80 -4.29
N SER A 227 -4.45 6.04 -3.62
CA SER A 227 -4.23 4.63 -3.33
C SER A 227 -4.25 3.75 -4.58
N MET A 228 -4.80 4.27 -5.67
CA MET A 228 -4.96 3.62 -6.97
C MET A 228 -3.91 4.05 -8.00
N LYS A 229 -2.90 4.85 -7.61
CA LYS A 229 -1.87 5.40 -8.53
C LYS A 229 -1.05 4.39 -9.33
N HIS A 230 -1.18 3.10 -9.04
CA HIS A 230 -0.61 2.03 -9.86
C HIS A 230 -1.41 1.76 -11.15
N PHE A 231 -2.61 2.33 -11.28
CA PHE A 231 -3.38 2.41 -12.52
C PHE A 231 -3.16 3.77 -13.21
N ASP A 232 -3.11 3.75 -14.56
CA ASP A 232 -3.01 4.98 -15.36
C ASP A 232 -4.22 5.91 -15.14
N SER A 233 -5.43 5.34 -14.96
CA SER A 233 -6.64 6.09 -14.56
C SER A 233 -7.03 5.76 -13.12
N ALA A 234 -6.20 6.19 -12.17
CA ALA A 234 -6.39 6.06 -10.71
C ALA A 234 -7.61 6.84 -10.17
N TYR A 235 -8.81 6.49 -10.61
CA TYR A 235 -10.06 7.17 -10.26
C TYR A 235 -11.02 6.24 -9.51
N LEU A 236 -11.76 6.85 -8.59
CA LEU A 236 -13.00 6.33 -8.02
C LEU A 236 -14.21 7.06 -8.62
N ALA A 237 -15.37 6.43 -8.54
CA ALA A 237 -16.63 7.09 -8.81
C ALA A 237 -16.91 8.10 -7.69
N GLY A 238 -17.01 9.39 -8.04
CA GLY A 238 -17.31 10.46 -7.10
C GLY A 238 -18.74 10.40 -6.56
N GLU A 239 -19.04 11.29 -5.61
CA GLU A 239 -20.40 11.47 -5.12
C GLU A 239 -21.33 11.85 -6.28
N PRO A 240 -22.47 11.14 -6.46
CA PRO A 240 -23.40 11.42 -7.54
C PRO A 240 -24.20 12.70 -7.31
N GLU A 241 -24.24 13.54 -8.34
CA GLU A 241 -25.11 14.71 -8.43
C GLU A 241 -26.37 14.33 -9.21
N PHE A 242 -27.48 14.14 -8.49
CA PHE A 242 -28.76 13.84 -9.09
C PHE A 242 -29.49 15.12 -9.50
N ALA A 243 -30.04 15.13 -10.71
CA ALA A 243 -30.90 16.23 -11.17
C ALA A 243 -32.21 16.31 -10.35
N ASP A 244 -32.71 15.17 -9.88
CA ASP A 244 -33.86 15.08 -8.96
C ASP A 244 -33.38 14.94 -7.50
N ALA A 245 -33.75 15.92 -6.68
CA ALA A 245 -33.41 15.95 -5.26
C ALA A 245 -34.02 14.78 -4.47
N GLU A 246 -35.21 14.31 -4.82
CA GLU A 246 -35.87 13.19 -4.15
C GLU A 246 -35.17 11.86 -4.49
N GLN A 247 -34.80 11.67 -5.77
CA GLN A 247 -33.96 10.55 -6.19
C GLN A 247 -32.61 10.55 -5.45
N GLY A 248 -31.94 11.71 -5.37
CA GLY A 248 -30.68 11.83 -4.64
C GLY A 248 -30.82 11.55 -3.14
N ALA A 249 -31.91 11.99 -2.51
CA ALA A 249 -32.19 11.67 -1.10
C ALA A 249 -32.40 10.17 -0.88
N ARG A 250 -33.16 9.50 -1.76
CA ARG A 250 -33.36 8.04 -1.72
C ARG A 250 -32.05 7.28 -1.91
N TRP A 251 -31.21 7.70 -2.86
CA TRP A 251 -29.91 7.08 -3.09
C TRP A 251 -28.99 7.21 -1.87
N ARG A 252 -28.87 8.40 -1.28
CA ARG A 252 -28.04 8.60 -0.08
C ARG A 252 -28.55 7.78 1.11
N ALA A 253 -29.87 7.68 1.28
CA ALA A 253 -30.47 6.84 2.30
C ALA A 253 -30.16 5.34 2.07
N ALA A 254 -30.23 4.86 0.82
CA ALA A 254 -29.87 3.49 0.46
C ALA A 254 -28.39 3.19 0.73
N ARG A 255 -27.48 4.09 0.33
CA ARG A 255 -26.05 3.98 0.63
C ARG A 255 -25.78 3.91 2.13
N ARG A 256 -26.42 4.79 2.91
CA ARG A 256 -26.32 4.79 4.36
C ARG A 256 -26.79 3.45 4.92
N ALA A 257 -27.97 2.98 4.54
CA ALA A 257 -28.48 1.68 4.96
C ALA A 257 -27.53 0.52 4.61
N ALA A 258 -26.91 0.54 3.43
CA ALA A 258 -25.94 -0.46 3.02
C ALA A 258 -24.65 -0.45 3.85
N MET A 259 -24.11 0.73 4.14
CA MET A 259 -22.94 0.89 4.99
C MET A 259 -23.23 0.55 6.46
N GLU A 260 -24.40 0.93 6.96
CA GLU A 260 -24.86 0.55 8.29
C GLU A 260 -25.03 -0.97 8.43
N HIS A 261 -25.56 -1.62 7.40
CA HIS A 261 -25.72 -3.06 7.34
C HIS A 261 -24.38 -3.79 7.29
N VAL A 262 -23.43 -3.35 6.45
CA VAL A 262 -22.11 -4.00 6.37
C VAL A 262 -21.35 -3.89 7.69
N LEU A 263 -21.43 -2.75 8.39
CA LEU A 263 -20.84 -2.59 9.73
C LEU A 263 -21.43 -3.58 10.73
N ALA A 264 -22.76 -3.75 10.75
CA ALA A 264 -23.42 -4.71 11.63
C ALA A 264 -23.02 -6.16 11.32
N VAL A 265 -22.96 -6.54 10.04
CA VAL A 265 -22.55 -7.87 9.60
C VAL A 265 -21.08 -8.14 9.97
N VAL A 266 -20.18 -7.20 9.70
CA VAL A 266 -18.75 -7.36 10.01
C VAL A 266 -18.55 -7.44 11.52
N ALA A 267 -19.22 -6.60 12.31
CA ALA A 267 -19.13 -6.63 13.77
C ALA A 267 -19.63 -7.95 14.39
N ALA A 268 -20.64 -8.59 13.78
CA ALA A 268 -21.15 -9.89 14.21
C ALA A 268 -20.33 -11.08 13.68
N SER A 269 -19.37 -10.85 12.77
CA SER A 269 -18.61 -11.91 12.11
C SER A 269 -17.42 -12.40 12.96
N PRO A 270 -16.89 -13.60 12.68
CA PRO A 270 -15.64 -14.06 13.29
C PRO A 270 -14.42 -13.17 13.02
N ALA A 271 -14.46 -12.34 11.98
CA ALA A 271 -13.39 -11.42 11.61
C ALA A 271 -13.32 -10.19 12.55
N ALA A 272 -14.40 -9.85 13.26
CA ALA A 272 -14.49 -8.63 14.08
C ALA A 272 -13.34 -8.48 15.10
N LYS A 273 -12.93 -9.59 15.74
CA LYS A 273 -11.83 -9.60 16.72
C LYS A 273 -10.46 -9.25 16.13
N ASN A 274 -10.34 -9.30 14.80
CA ASN A 274 -9.15 -9.05 14.03
C ASN A 274 -9.20 -7.71 13.28
N LEU A 275 -10.22 -6.89 13.53
CA LEU A 275 -10.46 -5.64 12.83
C LEU A 275 -10.59 -4.47 13.79
N VAL A 276 -9.84 -3.41 13.51
CA VAL A 276 -9.95 -2.12 14.19
C VAL A 276 -10.50 -1.11 13.21
N VAL A 277 -11.72 -0.62 13.44
CA VAL A 277 -12.34 0.41 12.58
C VAL A 277 -11.69 1.77 12.82
N ARG A 278 -11.56 2.56 11.76
CA ARG A 278 -10.95 3.89 11.76
C ARG A 278 -11.60 4.76 10.69
N GLY A 279 -11.05 5.95 10.49
CA GLY A 279 -11.43 6.82 9.37
C GLY A 279 -12.81 7.45 9.56
N SER A 280 -13.53 7.64 8.46
CA SER A 280 -14.71 8.51 8.43
C SER A 280 -15.89 7.99 9.26
N VAL A 281 -16.01 6.66 9.41
CA VAL A 281 -17.04 6.04 10.25
C VAL A 281 -16.87 6.40 11.74
N THR A 282 -15.63 6.41 12.26
CA THR A 282 -15.39 6.77 13.66
C THR A 282 -15.63 8.26 13.91
N MET A 283 -15.29 9.11 12.93
CA MET A 283 -15.59 10.54 12.97
C MET A 283 -17.09 10.81 13.13
N ARG A 284 -17.95 10.09 12.39
CA ARG A 284 -19.40 10.20 12.50
C ARG A 284 -19.91 9.80 13.89
N ALA A 285 -19.34 8.75 14.49
CA ALA A 285 -19.70 8.33 15.85
C ALA A 285 -19.32 9.37 16.91
N TRP A 286 -18.19 10.08 16.75
CA TRP A 286 -17.73 11.09 17.71
C TRP A 286 -18.39 12.46 17.55
N PHE A 287 -18.62 12.90 16.31
CA PHE A 287 -18.99 14.29 16.03
C PHE A 287 -20.37 14.45 15.37
N GLY A 288 -21.07 13.36 15.08
CA GLY A 288 -22.41 13.41 14.49
C GLY A 288 -22.43 14.25 13.21
N ASP A 289 -23.34 15.22 13.14
CA ASP A 289 -23.55 16.08 11.96
C ASP A 289 -22.41 17.07 11.68
N ALA A 290 -21.50 17.26 12.63
CA ALA A 290 -20.28 18.01 12.37
C ALA A 290 -19.26 17.19 11.58
N ALA A 291 -19.33 15.85 11.57
CA ALA A 291 -18.51 15.04 10.67
C ALA A 291 -19.10 15.03 9.27
N ARG A 292 -18.23 14.96 8.27
CA ARG A 292 -18.65 14.66 6.90
C ARG A 292 -19.26 13.25 6.82
N GLU A 293 -20.15 13.04 5.85
CA GLU A 293 -20.68 11.70 5.59
C GLU A 293 -19.53 10.72 5.28
N PRO A 294 -19.55 9.50 5.86
CA PRO A 294 -18.53 8.50 5.57
C PRO A 294 -18.51 8.11 4.09
N GLY A 295 -17.30 8.03 3.53
CA GLY A 295 -17.06 7.64 2.13
C GLY A 295 -16.96 6.13 1.95
N ASP A 296 -16.35 5.52 2.95
CA ASP A 296 -15.74 4.20 2.99
C ASP A 296 -15.71 3.71 4.45
N VAL A 297 -15.47 2.41 4.63
CA VAL A 297 -15.19 1.82 5.93
C VAL A 297 -13.73 1.38 5.97
N ASP A 298 -12.92 2.02 6.80
CA ASP A 298 -11.50 1.71 6.94
C ASP A 298 -11.24 0.77 8.13
N PHE A 299 -10.47 -0.29 7.91
CA PHE A 299 -10.01 -1.22 8.93
C PHE A 299 -8.48 -1.31 8.99
N VAL A 300 -7.95 -1.38 10.20
CA VAL A 300 -6.62 -1.97 10.46
C VAL A 300 -6.80 -3.43 10.85
N VAL A 301 -6.08 -4.32 10.16
CA VAL A 301 -6.09 -5.76 10.46
C VAL A 301 -5.07 -6.07 11.56
N ILE A 302 -5.53 -6.77 12.61
CA ILE A 302 -4.73 -7.18 13.76
C ILE A 302 -4.83 -8.70 14.03
N PRO A 303 -3.78 -9.34 14.60
CA PRO A 303 -2.45 -8.79 14.86
C PRO A 303 -1.64 -8.58 13.56
N PRO A 304 -0.54 -7.82 13.61
CA PRO A 304 0.39 -7.73 12.48
C PRO A 304 0.83 -9.12 12.00
N GLY A 305 0.87 -9.33 10.68
CA GLY A 305 1.24 -10.60 10.05
C GLY A 305 0.09 -11.58 9.80
N MET A 306 -1.16 -11.19 10.09
CA MET A 306 -2.33 -11.98 9.72
C MET A 306 -2.46 -12.13 8.18
N PRO A 307 -2.75 -13.32 7.64
CA PRO A 307 -2.93 -13.49 6.19
C PRO A 307 -4.15 -12.74 5.66
N ASP A 308 -3.96 -12.00 4.57
CA ASP A 308 -5.01 -11.16 3.97
C ASP A 308 -6.29 -11.93 3.64
N TYR A 309 -6.14 -13.13 3.08
CA TYR A 309 -7.27 -13.93 2.59
C TYR A 309 -8.16 -14.42 3.72
N ASP A 310 -7.60 -14.79 4.87
CA ASP A 310 -8.39 -15.35 5.97
C ASP A 310 -9.40 -14.33 6.52
N VAL A 311 -9.00 -13.06 6.61
CA VAL A 311 -9.88 -11.97 7.11
C VAL A 311 -10.87 -11.54 6.03
N LEU A 312 -10.39 -11.34 4.81
CA LEU A 312 -11.23 -10.86 3.70
C LEU A 312 -12.28 -11.91 3.30
N ASP A 313 -11.90 -13.18 3.23
CA ASP A 313 -12.82 -14.27 2.90
C ASP A 313 -13.87 -14.44 4.00
N ALA A 314 -13.50 -14.23 5.27
CA ALA A 314 -14.45 -14.24 6.38
C ALA A 314 -15.45 -13.07 6.30
N VAL A 315 -15.00 -11.87 5.91
CA VAL A 315 -15.90 -10.72 5.68
C VAL A 315 -16.82 -10.98 4.49
N VAL A 316 -16.29 -11.42 3.35
CA VAL A 316 -17.08 -11.76 2.16
C VAL A 316 -18.11 -12.83 2.47
N ALA A 317 -17.73 -13.89 3.18
CA ALA A 317 -18.64 -14.96 3.59
C ALA A 317 -19.73 -14.46 4.55
N ALA A 318 -19.39 -13.56 5.49
CA ALA A 318 -20.36 -12.98 6.40
C ALA A 318 -21.38 -12.11 5.66
N VAL A 319 -20.93 -11.27 4.72
CA VAL A 319 -21.81 -10.45 3.87
C VAL A 319 -22.65 -11.32 2.95
N ALA A 320 -22.09 -12.36 2.33
CA ALA A 320 -22.85 -13.29 1.50
C ALA A 320 -23.92 -14.07 2.29
N GLY A 321 -23.66 -14.39 3.57
CA GLY A 321 -24.62 -15.05 4.44
C GLY A 321 -25.73 -14.11 4.96
N ASN A 322 -25.49 -12.81 4.97
CA ASN A 322 -26.46 -11.79 5.35
C ASN A 322 -26.28 -10.51 4.50
N PRO A 323 -26.70 -10.51 3.22
CA PRO A 323 -26.35 -9.43 2.29
C PRO A 323 -27.12 -8.14 2.55
N GLY A 324 -28.34 -8.23 3.11
CA GLY A 324 -29.21 -7.06 3.29
C GLY A 324 -29.41 -6.32 1.95
N PRO A 325 -29.09 -5.01 1.86
CA PRO A 325 -29.20 -4.24 0.62
C PRO A 325 -27.99 -4.40 -0.33
N LEU A 326 -26.95 -5.13 0.07
CA LEU A 326 -25.73 -5.33 -0.72
C LEU A 326 -25.93 -6.47 -1.73
N LEU A 327 -25.28 -6.37 -2.88
CA LEU A 327 -25.19 -7.42 -3.90
C LEU A 327 -23.86 -8.18 -3.70
N ALA A 328 -23.88 -9.16 -2.80
CA ALA A 328 -22.67 -9.86 -2.35
C ALA A 328 -21.93 -10.59 -3.49
N GLU A 329 -22.66 -11.12 -4.47
CA GLU A 329 -22.11 -11.78 -5.65
C GLU A 329 -21.34 -10.85 -6.59
N GLY A 330 -21.58 -9.53 -6.47
CA GLY A 330 -20.90 -8.49 -7.25
C GLY A 330 -19.64 -7.95 -6.58
N VAL A 331 -19.18 -8.54 -5.48
CA VAL A 331 -18.01 -8.04 -4.74
C VAL A 331 -16.76 -8.06 -5.62
N THR A 332 -16.08 -6.92 -5.71
CA THR A 332 -14.75 -6.83 -6.32
C THR A 332 -13.69 -6.65 -5.25
N ARG A 333 -12.54 -7.28 -5.46
CA ARG A 333 -11.35 -7.15 -4.62
C ARG A 333 -10.24 -6.48 -5.41
N GLU A 334 -9.59 -5.51 -4.80
CA GLU A 334 -8.54 -4.72 -5.44
C GLU A 334 -7.38 -4.50 -4.48
N GLU A 335 -6.14 -4.54 -4.98
CA GLU A 335 -4.98 -4.15 -4.18
C GLU A 335 -4.92 -2.63 -4.09
N ILE A 336 -4.69 -2.10 -2.89
CA ILE A 336 -4.56 -0.66 -2.67
C ILE A 336 -3.28 -0.34 -1.91
N TRP A 337 -2.74 0.84 -2.15
CA TRP A 337 -1.64 1.38 -1.35
C TRP A 337 -2.15 2.55 -0.51
N THR A 338 -2.64 2.24 0.69
CA THR A 338 -3.32 3.24 1.52
C THR A 338 -2.33 4.24 2.08
N TYR A 339 -2.57 5.54 1.80
CA TYR A 339 -1.67 6.66 2.15
C TYR A 339 -0.25 6.45 1.66
N GLU A 340 -0.12 5.67 0.58
CA GLU A 340 1.14 5.25 -0.01
C GLU A 340 2.08 4.44 0.90
N ARG A 341 1.81 4.23 2.18
CA ARG A 341 2.79 3.65 3.12
C ARG A 341 2.66 2.15 3.29
N VAL A 342 1.42 1.69 3.40
CA VAL A 342 1.10 0.34 3.85
C VAL A 342 0.27 -0.38 2.80
N PRO A 343 0.55 -1.67 2.57
CA PRO A 343 -0.25 -2.48 1.66
C PRO A 343 -1.66 -2.64 2.23
N GLY A 344 -2.63 -2.57 1.35
CA GLY A 344 -4.02 -2.75 1.68
C GLY A 344 -4.78 -3.55 0.64
N GLN A 345 -5.99 -3.93 1.01
CA GLN A 345 -6.94 -4.60 0.14
C GLN A 345 -8.26 -3.87 0.26
N ARG A 346 -8.91 -3.65 -0.89
CA ARG A 346 -10.22 -3.03 -0.98
C ARG A 346 -11.24 -4.07 -1.38
N LEU A 347 -12.34 -4.15 -0.64
CA LEU A 347 -13.55 -4.82 -1.07
C LEU A 347 -14.58 -3.77 -1.46
N VAL A 348 -15.21 -3.95 -2.62
CA VAL A 348 -16.30 -3.07 -3.07
C VAL A 348 -17.54 -3.91 -3.27
N PHE A 349 -18.57 -3.65 -2.47
CA PHE A 349 -19.86 -4.31 -2.53
C PHE A 349 -20.86 -3.40 -3.24
N PRO A 350 -21.40 -3.79 -4.40
CA PRO A 350 -22.50 -3.05 -5.02
C PRO A 350 -23.76 -3.08 -4.15
N PHE A 351 -24.66 -2.10 -4.32
CA PHE A 351 -25.97 -2.07 -3.66
C PHE A 351 -27.05 -1.48 -4.60
N GLU A 352 -28.32 -1.78 -4.33
CA GLU A 352 -29.48 -1.24 -5.07
C GLU A 352 -29.94 0.14 -4.52
N PRO A 353 -30.30 1.13 -5.36
CA PRO A 353 -30.66 1.05 -6.78
C PRO A 353 -29.50 1.28 -7.77
N GLY A 354 -28.26 1.05 -7.33
CA GLY A 354 -27.03 1.34 -8.09
C GLY A 354 -26.11 2.19 -7.22
N GLY A 355 -24.90 1.69 -6.97
CA GLY A 355 -23.90 2.31 -6.09
C GLY A 355 -23.04 1.23 -5.46
N SER A 356 -22.06 1.64 -4.65
CA SER A 356 -21.20 0.70 -3.93
C SER A 356 -20.81 1.17 -2.53
N VAL A 357 -20.52 0.21 -1.66
CA VAL A 357 -19.89 0.41 -0.36
C VAL A 357 -18.48 -0.15 -0.43
N GLN A 358 -17.51 0.70 -0.08
CA GLN A 358 -16.10 0.38 -0.07
C GLN A 358 -15.63 0.04 1.35
N LEU A 359 -14.91 -1.07 1.49
CA LEU A 359 -14.22 -1.48 2.71
C LEU A 359 -12.72 -1.59 2.42
N ASP A 360 -11.91 -0.79 3.09
CA ASP A 360 -10.47 -0.77 2.94
C ASP A 360 -9.81 -1.43 4.14
N PHE A 361 -8.95 -2.40 3.89
CA PHE A 361 -8.24 -3.19 4.89
C PHE A 361 -6.75 -2.91 4.78
N VAL A 362 -6.18 -2.38 5.85
CA VAL A 362 -4.75 -2.10 5.93
C VAL A 362 -4.06 -3.19 6.75
N PHE A 363 -2.99 -3.74 6.20
CA PHE A 363 -2.21 -4.81 6.83
C PHE A 363 -0.86 -4.29 7.33
N GLY A 364 -0.43 -4.76 8.50
CA GLY A 364 0.89 -4.44 9.06
C GLY A 364 1.04 -3.03 9.62
N GLU A 365 -0.01 -2.19 9.60
CA GLU A 365 -0.02 -0.89 10.27
C GLU A 365 0.17 -1.09 11.78
N ARG A 366 1.09 -0.31 12.37
CA ARG A 366 1.31 -0.33 13.81
C ARG A 366 0.22 0.46 14.52
N LEU A 367 -0.26 -0.08 15.64
CA LEU A 367 -1.15 0.60 16.57
C LEU A 367 -0.35 1.01 17.82
N PRO A 368 0.30 2.19 17.83
CA PRO A 368 1.10 2.64 18.97
C PRO A 368 0.23 2.97 20.19
N VAL A 369 -1.07 3.18 19.97
CA VAL A 369 -2.09 3.31 21.01
C VAL A 369 -3.06 2.12 20.85
N PRO A 370 -3.37 1.37 21.92
CA PRO A 370 -4.33 0.27 21.86
C PRO A 370 -5.70 0.76 21.35
N PRO A 371 -6.41 -0.06 20.54
CA PRO A 371 -7.76 0.26 20.12
C PRO A 371 -8.74 0.15 21.29
N GLU A 372 -9.83 0.91 21.22
CA GLU A 372 -10.86 0.96 22.25
C GLU A 372 -12.23 0.57 21.65
N PRO A 373 -13.13 -0.08 22.40
CA PRO A 373 -14.49 -0.32 21.94
C PRO A 373 -15.22 1.00 21.64
N LEU A 374 -15.82 1.10 20.46
CA LEU A 374 -16.64 2.23 20.03
C LEU A 374 -17.98 1.73 19.49
N GLU A 375 -19.06 2.33 19.97
CA GLU A 375 -20.38 2.18 19.35
C GLU A 375 -20.41 3.01 18.05
N VAL A 376 -20.06 2.38 16.93
CA VAL A 376 -19.96 3.06 15.61
C VAL A 376 -21.32 3.44 15.05
N ARG A 377 -22.37 2.77 15.51
CA ARG A 377 -23.79 3.10 15.32
C ARG A 377 -24.62 2.45 16.43
N PRO A 378 -25.86 2.90 16.67
CA PRO A 378 -26.71 2.31 17.70
C PRO A 378 -26.76 0.78 17.64
N GLY A 379 -26.34 0.13 18.71
CA GLY A 379 -26.33 -1.33 18.87
C GLY A 379 -25.18 -2.07 18.18
N VAL A 380 -24.22 -1.39 17.57
CA VAL A 380 -23.05 -2.01 16.91
C VAL A 380 -21.77 -1.47 17.52
N THR A 381 -21.06 -2.32 18.26
CA THR A 381 -19.77 -2.00 18.88
C THR A 381 -18.64 -2.74 18.17
N MET A 382 -17.56 -2.01 17.87
CA MET A 382 -16.34 -2.57 17.28
C MET A 382 -15.11 -2.02 18.00
N LEU A 383 -13.97 -2.71 17.92
CA LEU A 383 -12.69 -2.10 18.28
C LEU A 383 -12.38 -0.97 17.30
N ALA A 384 -12.02 0.21 17.80
CA ALA A 384 -11.74 1.38 16.99
C ALA A 384 -10.42 2.05 17.38
N ALA A 385 -9.80 2.73 16.41
CA ALA A 385 -8.71 3.65 16.71
C ALA A 385 -9.22 4.81 17.56
N THR A 386 -8.44 5.25 18.54
CA THR A 386 -8.84 6.37 19.41
C THR A 386 -8.85 7.70 18.64
N PRO A 387 -9.57 8.74 19.12
CA PRO A 387 -9.50 10.07 18.52
C PRO A 387 -8.06 10.61 18.45
N GLY A 388 -7.28 10.44 19.51
CA GLY A 388 -5.88 10.87 19.56
C GLY A 388 -5.00 10.18 18.52
N LEU A 389 -5.12 8.85 18.34
CA LEU A 389 -4.39 8.13 17.29
C LEU A 389 -4.86 8.54 15.89
N SER A 390 -6.16 8.75 15.71
CA SER A 390 -6.72 9.24 14.45
C SER A 390 -6.16 10.61 14.08
N LEU A 391 -6.02 11.52 15.06
CA LEU A 391 -5.39 12.82 14.86
C LEU A 391 -3.91 12.67 14.48
N ALA A 392 -3.17 11.82 15.20
CA ALA A 392 -1.75 11.57 14.92
C ALA A 392 -1.54 11.12 13.47
N TRP A 393 -2.38 10.20 13.00
CA TRP A 393 -2.35 9.72 11.63
C TRP A 393 -2.73 10.81 10.62
N LYS A 394 -3.77 11.61 10.85
CA LYS A 394 -4.13 12.70 9.92
C LYS A 394 -2.98 13.70 9.76
N LEU A 395 -2.29 14.04 10.86
CA LEU A 395 -1.11 14.90 10.82
C LEU A 395 0.05 14.24 10.07
N LEU A 396 0.30 12.95 10.28
CA LEU A 396 1.27 12.19 9.51
C LEU A 396 0.97 12.28 8.01
N TRP A 397 -0.27 12.04 7.59
CA TRP A 397 -0.65 11.99 6.17
C TRP A 397 -0.50 13.35 5.52
N LEU A 398 -0.97 14.41 6.18
CA LEU A 398 -0.82 15.77 5.69
C LEU A 398 0.65 16.22 5.57
N ALA A 399 1.52 15.71 6.44
CA ALA A 399 2.94 16.05 6.44
C ALA A 399 3.77 15.26 5.42
N THR A 400 3.44 13.99 5.19
CA THR A 400 4.33 13.05 4.47
C THR A 400 3.76 12.51 3.17
N ASP A 401 2.44 12.49 3.00
CA ASP A 401 1.85 11.94 1.78
C ASP A 401 2.13 12.86 0.60
N MET A 402 2.30 12.27 -0.58
CA MET A 402 2.55 12.98 -1.83
C MET A 402 1.36 13.81 -2.30
N TYR A 403 0.15 13.40 -1.91
CA TYR A 403 -1.11 14.04 -2.29
C TYR A 403 -1.98 14.32 -1.03
N PRO A 404 -1.59 15.27 -0.16
CA PRO A 404 -2.37 15.61 1.03
C PRO A 404 -3.81 15.99 0.69
N GLN A 405 -4.80 15.31 1.28
CA GLN A 405 -6.20 15.48 0.91
C GLN A 405 -6.92 16.47 1.83
N GLY A 406 -7.82 17.29 1.28
CA GLY A 406 -8.63 18.23 2.08
C GLY A 406 -9.50 17.55 3.14
N LYS A 407 -9.97 16.32 2.89
CA LYS A 407 -10.72 15.52 3.88
C LYS A 407 -9.91 15.24 5.14
N ASP A 408 -8.60 15.08 5.01
CA ASP A 408 -7.72 14.81 6.14
C ASP A 408 -7.46 16.06 6.97
N LEU A 409 -7.35 17.23 6.33
CA LEU A 409 -7.28 18.52 7.02
C LEU A 409 -8.57 18.80 7.80
N TYR A 410 -9.72 18.58 7.17
CA TYR A 410 -11.02 18.76 7.83
C TYR A 410 -11.17 17.86 9.06
N ASP A 411 -10.91 16.55 8.89
CA ASP A 411 -10.99 15.58 9.98
C ASP A 411 -9.98 15.93 11.11
N ALA A 412 -8.76 16.35 10.76
CA ALA A 412 -7.73 16.77 11.73
C ALA A 412 -8.17 17.98 12.56
N VAL A 413 -8.83 18.97 11.95
CA VAL A 413 -9.34 20.14 12.68
C VAL A 413 -10.40 19.73 13.70
N LEU A 414 -11.38 18.92 13.29
CA LEU A 414 -12.42 18.45 14.21
C LEU A 414 -11.84 17.65 15.39
N LEU A 415 -10.88 16.77 15.10
CA LEU A 415 -10.17 16.00 16.11
C LEU A 415 -9.36 16.90 17.04
N ALA A 416 -8.57 17.85 16.53
CA ALA A 416 -7.73 18.72 17.35
C ALA A 416 -8.54 19.69 18.23
N GLU A 417 -9.73 20.11 17.78
CA GLU A 417 -10.60 21.00 18.57
C GLU A 417 -11.31 20.26 19.72
N HIS A 418 -11.44 18.94 19.65
CA HIS A 418 -12.27 18.14 20.59
C HIS A 418 -11.52 17.00 21.28
N SER A 419 -10.25 16.77 20.95
CA SER A 419 -9.42 15.72 21.52
C SER A 419 -7.96 16.18 21.61
N THR A 420 -7.14 15.41 22.34
CA THR A 420 -5.72 15.68 22.49
C THR A 420 -4.89 14.52 21.95
N VAL A 421 -3.72 14.83 21.42
CA VAL A 421 -2.72 13.85 21.00
C VAL A 421 -1.36 14.21 21.59
N SER A 422 -0.56 13.20 21.94
CA SER A 422 0.81 13.40 22.41
C SER A 422 1.69 13.97 21.29
N LEU A 423 2.33 15.12 21.54
CA LEU A 423 3.32 15.69 20.61
C LEU A 423 4.46 14.70 20.33
N ALA A 424 4.91 13.95 21.35
CA ALA A 424 5.96 12.96 21.19
C ALA A 424 5.55 11.84 20.21
N LEU A 425 4.29 11.39 20.27
CA LEU A 425 3.76 10.39 19.32
C LEU A 425 3.72 10.95 17.89
N VAL A 426 3.25 12.19 17.72
CA VAL A 426 3.19 12.83 16.40
C VAL A 426 4.58 12.98 15.79
N ILE A 427 5.55 13.46 16.58
CA ILE A 427 6.95 13.57 16.18
C ILE A 427 7.50 12.19 15.80
N GLU A 428 7.30 11.17 16.63
CA GLU A 428 7.80 9.81 16.36
C GLU A 428 7.28 9.28 15.02
N LEU A 429 5.97 9.40 14.75
CA LEU A 429 5.36 8.92 13.52
C LEU A 429 5.87 9.67 12.28
N ILE A 430 5.87 11.01 12.32
CA ILE A 430 6.30 11.84 11.19
C ILE A 430 7.78 11.63 10.89
N GLU A 431 8.63 11.66 11.91
CA GLU A 431 10.07 11.54 11.72
C GLU A 431 10.50 10.12 11.32
N SER A 432 9.80 9.09 11.81
CA SER A 432 10.02 7.71 11.34
C SER A 432 9.73 7.60 9.84
N GLU A 433 8.65 8.20 9.36
CA GLU A 433 8.28 8.17 7.94
C GLU A 433 9.24 9.00 7.09
N ARG A 434 9.54 10.24 7.48
CA ARG A 434 10.54 11.08 6.79
C ARG A 434 11.88 10.36 6.67
N LYS A 435 12.33 9.70 7.73
CA LYS A 435 13.55 8.89 7.72
C LYS A 435 13.46 7.69 6.79
N ALA A 436 12.32 7.00 6.74
CA ALA A 436 12.10 5.91 5.79
C ALA A 436 12.14 6.40 4.33
N LEU A 437 11.65 7.61 4.10
CA LEU A 437 11.75 8.32 2.82
C LEU A 437 13.15 8.89 2.58
N GLY A 438 14.06 8.93 3.57
CA GLY A 438 15.41 9.51 3.42
C GLY A 438 15.44 11.04 3.44
N GLU A 439 14.37 11.67 3.90
CA GLU A 439 14.28 13.11 4.11
C GLU A 439 15.00 13.53 5.39
N ARG A 440 15.50 14.77 5.39
CA ARG A 440 16.10 15.42 6.56
C ARG A 440 15.39 16.75 6.79
N GLY A 441 15.05 17.04 8.03
CA GLY A 441 14.35 18.27 8.40
C GLY A 441 14.36 18.50 9.90
N ASP A 442 13.81 19.64 10.29
CA ASP A 442 13.53 19.95 11.69
C ASP A 442 12.37 19.09 12.19
N LEU A 443 12.32 18.88 13.52
CA LEU A 443 11.20 18.21 14.16
C LEU A 443 9.88 18.93 13.84
N PHE A 444 8.83 18.14 13.67
CA PHE A 444 7.49 18.66 13.45
C PHE A 444 7.09 19.70 14.52
N SER A 445 6.45 20.78 14.06
CA SER A 445 5.86 21.83 14.92
C SER A 445 4.51 22.27 14.37
N PRO A 446 3.58 22.80 15.20
CA PRO A 446 2.29 23.32 14.74
C PRO A 446 2.39 24.30 13.57
N GLY A 447 3.41 25.17 13.56
CA GLY A 447 3.61 26.16 12.49
C GLY A 447 3.90 25.55 11.12
N GLU A 448 4.25 24.26 11.04
CA GLU A 448 4.41 23.56 9.77
C GLU A 448 3.08 23.40 9.02
N VAL A 449 1.95 23.29 9.74
CA VAL A 449 0.60 23.14 9.18
C VAL A 449 0.27 24.21 8.14
N LEU A 450 0.75 25.43 8.37
CA LEU A 450 0.50 26.58 7.49
C LEU A 450 1.20 26.45 6.13
N LYS A 451 2.21 25.57 6.02
CA LYS A 451 3.03 25.39 4.81
C LYS A 451 2.55 24.27 3.90
N TRP A 452 1.65 23.40 4.37
CA TRP A 452 1.22 22.23 3.60
C TRP A 452 0.44 22.63 2.35
N ASP A 453 0.70 21.98 1.22
CA ASP A 453 -0.14 22.11 0.03
C ASP A 453 -1.22 21.03 0.07
N VAL A 454 -2.47 21.42 0.28
CA VAL A 454 -3.58 20.52 0.55
C VAL A 454 -4.61 20.68 -0.55
N ASP A 455 -5.04 19.55 -1.13
CA ASP A 455 -6.06 19.52 -2.17
C ASP A 455 -7.46 19.82 -1.59
N TRP A 456 -7.70 21.11 -1.34
CA TRP A 456 -8.94 21.61 -0.76
C TRP A 456 -10.08 21.67 -1.78
N THR A 457 -9.78 22.06 -3.01
CA THR A 457 -10.77 22.24 -4.08
C THR A 457 -11.50 20.93 -4.40
N ASN A 458 -10.76 19.82 -4.52
CA ASN A 458 -11.39 18.51 -4.76
C ASN A 458 -12.15 17.99 -3.54
N PHE A 459 -11.79 18.40 -2.32
CA PHE A 459 -12.55 18.04 -1.13
C PHE A 459 -13.90 18.77 -1.07
N VAL A 460 -13.91 20.10 -1.23
CA VAL A 460 -15.16 20.88 -1.09
C VAL A 460 -16.17 20.61 -2.20
N SER A 461 -15.73 20.15 -3.38
CA SER A 461 -16.65 19.74 -4.46
C SER A 461 -17.50 18.52 -4.05
N GLY A 462 -16.93 17.58 -3.29
CA GLY A 462 -17.65 16.43 -2.76
C GLY A 462 -18.47 16.72 -1.49
N TYR A 463 -18.19 17.83 -0.81
CA TYR A 463 -18.82 18.19 0.47
C TYR A 463 -19.17 19.69 0.53
N PRO A 464 -20.16 20.16 -0.26
CA PRO A 464 -20.49 21.58 -0.39
C PRO A 464 -21.03 22.23 0.90
N SER A 465 -21.41 21.44 1.91
CA SER A 465 -21.78 21.95 3.24
C SER A 465 -20.58 22.44 4.05
N VAL A 466 -19.35 22.09 3.65
CA VAL A 466 -18.13 22.59 4.28
C VAL A 466 -17.81 23.98 3.74
N THR A 467 -17.88 24.97 4.62
CA THR A 467 -17.58 26.37 4.29
C THR A 467 -16.14 26.77 4.68
N GLY A 468 -15.64 27.86 4.11
CA GLY A 468 -14.32 28.42 4.43
C GLY A 468 -13.20 27.98 3.47
N GLY A 469 -12.10 28.72 3.48
CA GLY A 469 -10.94 28.47 2.62
C GLY A 469 -9.87 27.62 3.31
N VAL A 470 -9.00 26.97 2.52
CA VAL A 470 -7.93 26.08 3.03
C VAL A 470 -7.07 26.74 4.10
N ASP A 471 -6.72 28.03 3.95
CA ASP A 471 -5.88 28.74 4.91
C ASP A 471 -6.59 29.01 6.24
N GLU A 472 -7.92 29.13 6.24
CA GLU A 472 -8.70 29.25 7.46
C GLU A 472 -8.66 27.94 8.26
N TRP A 473 -8.85 26.82 7.58
CA TRP A 473 -8.78 25.49 8.19
C TRP A 473 -7.38 25.15 8.71
N LYS A 474 -6.32 25.51 7.96
CA LYS A 474 -4.93 25.39 8.44
C LYS A 474 -4.66 26.22 9.70
N ARG A 475 -5.14 27.47 9.76
CA ARG A 475 -4.99 28.32 10.96
C ARG A 475 -5.75 27.76 12.15
N ARG A 476 -6.94 27.19 11.95
CA ARG A 476 -7.68 26.51 13.03
C ARG A 476 -6.91 25.32 13.58
N LEU A 477 -6.36 24.49 12.70
CA LEU A 477 -5.55 23.35 13.11
C LEU A 477 -4.30 23.79 13.87
N GLU A 478 -3.54 24.74 13.33
CA GLU A 478 -2.34 25.28 14.00
C GLU A 478 -2.67 25.83 15.39
N ALA A 479 -3.72 26.64 15.53
CA ALA A 479 -4.12 27.20 16.82
C ALA A 479 -4.54 26.14 17.84
N ALA A 480 -5.28 25.11 17.39
CA ALA A 480 -5.71 24.00 18.25
C ALA A 480 -4.51 23.18 18.74
N LEU A 481 -3.56 22.87 17.85
CA LEU A 481 -2.34 22.12 18.21
C LEU A 481 -1.41 22.94 19.10
N THR A 482 -1.20 24.22 18.81
CA THR A 482 -0.41 25.13 19.64
C THR A 482 -0.96 25.17 21.05
N LYS A 483 -2.28 25.33 21.21
CA LYS A 483 -2.93 25.30 22.54
C LYS A 483 -2.77 23.96 23.27
N ALA A 484 -2.78 22.85 22.55
CA ALA A 484 -2.70 21.51 23.15
C ALA A 484 -1.27 21.14 23.60
N TRP A 485 -0.24 21.77 23.04
CA TRP A 485 1.17 21.43 23.28
C TRP A 485 2.00 22.52 23.97
N THR A 486 1.36 23.63 24.33
CA THR A 486 1.83 24.61 25.32
C THR A 486 1.33 24.24 26.71
#